data_AF-A0A927KLT9-F1
#
_entry.id   AF-A0A927KLT9-F1
#
_cell.length_a   1.000
_cell.length_b   1.000
_cell.length_c   1.000
_cell.angle_alpha   90.00
_cell.angle_beta   90.00
_cell.angle_gamma   90.00
#
_symmetry.space_group_name_H-M   'P 1'
#
loop_
_entity.id
_entity.type
_entity.pdbx_description
1 polymer ?
#
loop_
_entity_poly.entity_id
_entity_poly.type
_entity_poly.pdbx_seq_one_letter_code
_entity_poly.pdbx_strand_id
1 'polypeptide(L)'
;MVDLDQEAMHWREAWRTLPRASAMRSFKRYWPVIREGYDVYLRHPHAAPSDNLQRYLLRDAVIASPLTEREAGMVFAQVWMRITS
;
A
#
# COMPACT_ATOMS: atom_id res chain seq x y z
N MET A 1 11.31 -1.06 -13.72
CA MET A 1 11.26 -2.10 -12.67
C MET A 1 11.15 -1.37 -11.35
N VAL A 2 10.16 -1.70 -10.52
CA VAL A 2 9.98 -1.03 -9.22
C VAL A 2 11.05 -1.54 -8.25
N ASP A 3 11.84 -0.63 -7.70
CA ASP A 3 12.81 -0.94 -6.65
C ASP A 3 12.13 -0.80 -5.27
N LEU A 4 11.81 -1.94 -4.65
CA LEU A 4 11.09 -1.94 -3.37
C LEU A 4 11.93 -1.38 -2.20
N ASP A 5 13.26 -1.39 -2.28
CA ASP A 5 14.12 -0.83 -1.25
C ASP A 5 14.09 0.70 -1.33
N GLN A 6 14.15 1.26 -2.54
CA GLN A 6 13.98 2.69 -2.78
C GLN A 6 12.58 3.16 -2.33
N GLU A 7 11.54 2.40 -2.67
CA GLU A 7 10.18 2.72 -2.24
C GLU A 7 10.02 2.63 -0.72
N ALA A 8 10.65 1.65 -0.07
CA ALA A 8 10.65 1.55 1.38
C ALA A 8 11.30 2.79 2.04
N MET A 9 12.39 3.32 1.47
CA MET A 9 13.02 4.55 1.98
C MET A 9 12.08 5.75 1.86
N HIS A 10 11.44 5.93 0.70
CA HIS A 10 10.46 7.00 0.50
C HIS A 10 9.32 6.92 1.52
N TRP A 11 8.70 5.74 1.63
CA TRP A 11 7.58 5.55 2.54
C TRP A 11 7.97 5.65 4.01
N ARG A 12 9.22 5.35 4.37
CA ARG A 12 9.70 5.53 5.74
C ARG A 12 9.62 6.99 6.21
N GLU A 13 9.73 7.94 5.29
CA GLU A 13 9.58 9.37 5.58
C GLU A 13 8.10 9.79 5.53
N ALA A 14 7.34 9.28 4.56
CA ALA A 14 5.98 9.72 4.28
C ALA A 14 4.87 8.97 5.04
N TRP A 15 5.10 7.75 5.57
CA TRP A 15 4.02 6.89 6.10
C TRP A 15 3.19 7.50 7.23
N ARG A 16 3.72 8.50 7.94
CA ARG A 16 3.00 9.20 9.01
C ARG A 16 1.81 10.01 8.50
N THR A 17 1.75 10.33 7.21
CA THR A 17 0.62 11.01 6.58
C THR A 17 -0.49 10.04 6.17
N LEU A 18 -0.23 8.72 6.23
CA LEU A 18 -1.20 7.70 5.85
C LEU A 18 -2.25 7.45 6.94
N PRO A 19 -3.44 6.94 6.56
CA PRO A 19 -4.50 6.60 7.50
C PRO A 19 -4.02 5.71 8.65
N ARG A 20 -4.46 5.99 9.87
CA ARG A 20 -4.14 5.19 11.07
C ARG A 20 -2.65 4.94 11.29
N ALA A 21 -1.75 5.79 10.81
CA ALA A 21 -0.32 5.70 11.08
C ALA A 21 -0.02 5.57 12.60
N SER A 22 -0.71 6.36 13.43
CA SER A 22 -0.58 6.30 14.89
C SER A 22 -1.01 4.94 15.48
N ALA A 23 -2.05 4.30 14.92
CA ALA A 23 -2.53 3.00 15.41
C ALA A 23 -1.60 1.84 15.00
N MET A 24 -0.94 1.96 13.85
CA MET A 24 0.08 1.01 13.40
C MET A 24 1.40 1.12 14.17
N ARG A 25 1.66 2.26 14.82
CA ARG A 25 2.78 2.55 15.75
C ARG A 25 4.19 2.56 15.14
N SER A 26 4.44 1.91 14.00
CA SER A 26 5.75 1.96 13.34
C SER A 26 5.67 1.67 11.84
N PHE A 27 6.63 2.22 11.10
CA PHE A 27 6.79 1.91 9.68
C PHE A 27 6.98 0.41 9.42
N LYS A 28 7.71 -0.31 10.28
CA LYS A 28 7.91 -1.76 10.12
C LYS A 28 6.58 -2.54 10.11
N ARG A 29 5.57 -2.07 10.85
CA ARG A 29 4.23 -2.66 10.87
C ARG A 29 3.36 -2.17 9.71
N TYR A 30 3.59 -0.95 9.24
CA TYR A 30 2.85 -0.35 8.13
C TYR A 30 3.34 -0.84 6.76
N TRP A 31 4.65 -1.03 6.61
CA TRP A 31 5.30 -1.36 5.35
C TRP A 31 4.68 -2.55 4.62
N PRO A 32 4.33 -3.67 5.27
CA PRO A 32 3.64 -4.77 4.61
C PRO A 32 2.40 -4.31 3.83
N VAL A 33 1.56 -3.47 4.45
CA VAL A 33 0.33 -2.92 3.83
C VAL A 33 0.63 -2.10 2.59
N ILE A 34 1.73 -1.34 2.57
CA ILE A 34 2.14 -0.54 1.40
C ILE A 34 2.72 -1.47 0.32
N ARG A 35 3.58 -2.40 0.73
CA ARG A 35 4.25 -3.36 -0.15
C ARG A 35 3.25 -4.21 -0.93
N GLU A 36 2.13 -4.59 -0.32
CA GLU A 36 1.05 -5.31 -1.01
C GLU A 36 0.50 -4.54 -2.22
N GLY A 37 0.47 -3.20 -2.18
CA GLY A 37 0.05 -2.39 -3.33
C GLY A 37 1.00 -2.52 -4.52
N TYR A 38 2.31 -2.51 -4.25
CA TYR A 38 3.33 -2.75 -5.27
C TYR A 38 3.32 -4.20 -5.78
N ASP A 39 3.15 -5.18 -4.89
CA ASP A 39 3.06 -6.59 -5.29
C ASP A 39 1.87 -6.84 -6.22
N VAL A 40 0.70 -6.24 -5.93
CA VAL A 40 -0.46 -6.32 -6.82
C VAL A 40 -0.17 -5.69 -8.18
N TYR A 41 0.46 -4.51 -8.23
CA TYR A 41 0.85 -3.88 -9.49
C TYR A 41 1.83 -4.75 -10.29
N LEU A 42 2.85 -5.29 -9.64
CA LEU A 42 3.86 -6.13 -10.28
C LEU A 42 3.28 -7.43 -10.84
N ARG A 43 2.28 -8.02 -10.17
CA ARG A 43 1.58 -9.23 -10.65
C ARG A 43 0.55 -8.93 -11.73
N HIS A 44 -0.03 -7.74 -11.72
CA HIS A 44 -1.13 -7.35 -12.61
C HIS A 44 -0.92 -5.95 -13.21
N PRO A 45 0.16 -5.73 -13.99
CA PRO A 45 0.55 -4.39 -14.43
C PRO A 45 -0.42 -3.77 -15.46
N HIS A 46 -1.21 -4.60 -16.16
CA HIS A 46 -2.18 -4.15 -17.17
C HIS A 46 -3.63 -4.19 -16.68
N ALA A 47 -3.87 -4.61 -15.43
CA ALA A 47 -5.22 -4.67 -14.89
C ALA A 47 -5.73 -3.26 -14.53
N ALA A 48 -7.05 -3.09 -14.56
CA ALA A 48 -7.67 -1.83 -14.16
C ALA A 48 -7.37 -1.52 -12.68
N PRO A 49 -7.21 -0.24 -12.31
CA PRO A 49 -6.97 0.14 -10.91
C PRO A 49 -8.04 -0.37 -9.94
N SER A 50 -9.29 -0.47 -10.39
CA SER A 50 -10.40 -1.03 -9.61
C SER A 50 -10.20 -2.51 -9.29
N ASP A 51 -9.74 -3.31 -10.25
CA ASP A 51 -9.52 -4.74 -10.04
C ASP A 51 -8.31 -4.97 -9.13
N ASN A 52 -7.28 -4.13 -9.28
CA ASN A 52 -6.11 -4.16 -8.41
C ASN A 52 -6.44 -3.71 -6.98
N LEU A 53 -7.33 -2.74 -6.80
CA LEU A 53 -7.86 -2.39 -5.49
C LEU A 53 -8.57 -3.60 -4.84
N GLN A 54 -9.43 -4.31 -5.58
CA GLN A 54 -10.10 -5.49 -5.04
C GLN A 54 -9.09 -6.58 -4.63
N ARG A 55 -8.06 -6.83 -5.45
CA ARG A 55 -6.99 -7.78 -5.11
C ARG A 55 -6.18 -7.34 -3.88
N TYR A 56 -5.94 -6.04 -3.76
CA TYR A 56 -5.21 -5.45 -2.63
C TYR A 56 -5.97 -5.61 -1.30
N LEU A 57 -7.27 -5.36 -1.31
CA LEU A 57 -8.12 -5.49 -0.12
C LEU A 57 -8.17 -6.92 0.43
N LEU A 58 -7.90 -7.91 -0.41
CA LEU A 58 -7.87 -9.33 -0.04
C LEU A 58 -6.50 -9.82 0.48
N ARG A 59 -5.49 -8.96 0.56
CA ARG A 59 -4.15 -9.36 1.00
C ARG A 59 -4.08 -9.52 2.52
N ASP A 60 -3.42 -10.58 2.98
CA ASP A 60 -3.33 -10.92 4.41
C ASP A 60 -2.84 -9.75 5.27
N ALA A 61 -1.82 -9.02 4.80
CA ALA A 61 -1.29 -7.86 5.54
C ALA A 61 -2.30 -6.71 5.65
N VAL A 62 -3.17 -6.53 4.65
CA VAL A 62 -4.22 -5.50 4.62
C VAL A 62 -5.38 -5.92 5.52
N ILE A 63 -5.81 -7.18 5.44
CA ILE A 63 -6.86 -7.76 6.29
C ILE A 63 -6.46 -7.75 7.77
N ALA A 64 -5.20 -8.08 8.08
CA ALA A 64 -4.69 -8.09 9.45
C ALA A 64 -4.39 -6.68 9.99
N SER A 65 -4.50 -5.64 9.15
CA SER A 65 -4.27 -4.26 9.55
C SER A 65 -5.47 -3.69 10.32
N PRO A 66 -5.28 -2.63 11.12
CA PRO A 66 -6.39 -1.93 11.77
C PRO A 66 -7.15 -1.00 10.80
N LEU A 67 -6.88 -1.05 9.48
CA LEU A 67 -7.52 -0.18 8.49
C LEU A 67 -8.91 -0.70 8.16
N THR A 68 -9.85 0.23 8.02
CA THR A 68 -11.11 -0.03 7.33
C THR A 68 -10.86 -0.16 5.82
N GLU A 69 -11.79 -0.78 5.10
CA GLU A 69 -11.72 -0.90 3.64
C GLU A 69 -11.50 0.45 2.95
N ARG A 70 -12.20 1.50 3.41
CA ARG A 70 -12.03 2.87 2.91
C ARG A 70 -10.63 3.41 3.14
N GLU A 71 -10.07 3.22 4.33
CA GLU A 71 -8.70 3.67 4.65
C GLU A 71 -7.66 2.89 3.87
N ALA A 72 -7.83 1.58 3.71
CA ALA A 72 -6.99 0.74 2.86
C ALA A 72 -7.05 1.20 1.40
N GLY A 73 -8.24 1.55 0.89
CA GLY A 73 -8.40 2.14 -0.44
C GLY A 73 -7.65 3.46 -0.62
N MET A 74 -7.60 4.31 0.40
CA MET A 74 -6.78 5.54 0.37
C MET A 74 -5.28 5.24 0.30
N VAL A 75 -4.79 4.24 1.06
CA VAL A 75 -3.39 3.80 1.00
C VAL A 75 -3.06 3.28 -0.39
N PHE A 76 -3.92 2.43 -0.95
CA PHE A 76 -3.77 1.90 -2.30
C PHE A 76 -3.70 3.03 -3.34
N ALA A 77 -4.59 4.02 -3.27
CA ALA A 77 -4.58 5.15 -4.19
C ALA A 77 -3.27 5.94 -4.15
N GLN A 78 -2.68 6.13 -2.97
CA GLN A 78 -1.39 6.81 -2.81
C GLN A 78 -0.24 6.01 -3.41
N VAL A 79 -0.22 4.68 -3.18
CA VAL A 79 0.76 3.78 -3.82
C VAL A 79 0.60 3.80 -5.35
N TRP A 80 -0.64 3.71 -5.83
CA TRP A 80 -0.95 3.70 -7.26
C TRP A 80 -0.51 4.99 -7.94
N MET A 81 -0.84 6.15 -7.34
CA MET A 81 -0.42 7.46 -7.83
C MET A 81 1.09 7.55 -7.94
N ARG A 82 1.83 7.05 -6.96
CA ARG A 82 3.30 7.05 -6.96
C ARG A 82 3.90 6.16 -8.05
N ILE A 83 3.31 5.00 -8.33
CA ILE A 83 3.75 4.11 -9.41
C ILE A 83 3.55 4.76 -10.78
N THR A 84 2.46 5.51 -10.95
CA THR A 84 2.07 6.13 -12.23
C THR A 84 2.58 7.56 -12.44
N SER A 85 3.22 8.15 -11.43
CA SER A 85 3.75 9.51 -11.45
C SER A 85 5.15 9.61 -12.05
#